data_AF-A0A0G3HF14-F1
#
_entry.id   AF-A0A0G3HF14-F1
#
_cell.length_a   1.000
_cell.length_b   1.000
_cell.length_c   1.000
_cell.angle_alpha   90.00
_cell.angle_beta   90.00
_cell.angle_gamma   90.00
#
_symmetry.space_group_name_H-M   'P 1'
#
loop_
_entity.id
_entity.type
_entity.pdbx_description
1 polymer ?
#
loop_
_entity_poly.entity_id
_entity_poly.type
_entity_poly.pdbx_seq_one_letter_code
_entity_poly.pdbx_strand_id
1 'polypeptide(L)'
;MGTTQLQYVKARYLSVNSEAGPSSMKRAVPRGYAHSPQGAIMAAINQMTYAMYAQGDEVGEEIDKTLWANVPMAQEDREFLGLNERGAVDTARAQTLPGASGYRVVSCAKDLVVVELAFSYDPSGMAAPIDVFRLPMVWRKGDWWADLAGANSETAVRPGVDSLDGFTLVEYQ
;
A
#
# COMPACT_ATOMS: atom_id res chain seq x y z
N MET A 1 -15.63 -6.43 -13.57
CA MET A 1 -14.54 -5.58 -13.08
C MET A 1 -15.19 -4.31 -12.61
N GLY A 2 -15.24 -4.15 -11.30
CA GLY A 2 -15.83 -2.98 -10.66
C GLY A 2 -15.07 -1.71 -10.98
N THR A 3 -15.74 -0.58 -10.81
CA THR A 3 -15.15 0.75 -10.96
C THR A 3 -14.20 1.03 -9.80
N THR A 4 -13.01 1.55 -10.10
CA THR A 4 -12.05 2.03 -9.10
C THR A 4 -12.13 3.54 -8.97
N GLN A 5 -12.26 4.02 -7.73
CA GLN A 5 -12.32 5.45 -7.39
C GLN A 5 -11.19 5.79 -6.42
N LEU A 6 -10.67 7.01 -6.52
CA LEU A 6 -9.74 7.56 -5.54
C LEU A 6 -10.50 8.51 -4.60
N GLN A 7 -10.59 8.14 -3.33
CA GLN A 7 -11.33 8.92 -2.32
C GLN A 7 -10.35 9.57 -1.35
N TYR A 8 -10.55 10.84 -1.00
CA TYR A 8 -9.76 11.51 0.03
C TYR A 8 -10.39 11.29 1.40
N VAL A 9 -9.76 10.46 2.23
CA VAL A 9 -10.27 10.01 3.53
C VAL A 9 -9.15 10.16 4.56
N LYS A 10 -9.43 10.82 5.69
CA LYS A 10 -8.45 10.97 6.80
C LYS A 10 -7.08 11.48 6.34
N ALA A 11 -7.08 12.51 5.49
CA ALA A 11 -5.89 13.13 4.92
C ALA A 11 -5.03 12.21 4.03
N ARG A 12 -5.64 11.19 3.43
CA ARG A 12 -4.98 10.20 2.55
C ARG A 12 -5.85 9.87 1.36
N TYR A 13 -5.24 9.39 0.29
CA TYR A 13 -5.98 8.80 -0.82
C TYR A 13 -6.23 7.31 -0.58
N LEU A 14 -7.51 6.93 -0.58
CA LEU A 14 -7.98 5.56 -0.49
C LEU A 14 -8.51 5.13 -1.86
N SER A 15 -7.96 4.06 -2.42
CA SER A 15 -8.51 3.44 -3.63
C SER A 15 -9.65 2.49 -3.26
N VAL A 16 -10.84 2.71 -3.81
CA VAL A 16 -12.03 1.90 -3.54
C VAL A 16 -12.53 1.27 -4.83
N ASN A 17 -12.75 -0.05 -4.79
CA ASN A 17 -13.34 -0.78 -5.90
C ASN A 17 -14.62 -1.50 -5.45
N SER A 18 -15.70 -1.39 -6.23
CA SER A 18 -17.02 -1.93 -5.87
C SER A 18 -17.09 -3.47 -5.78
N GLU A 19 -16.17 -4.18 -6.43
CA GLU A 19 -16.11 -5.65 -6.43
C GLU A 19 -14.93 -6.18 -5.60
N ALA A 20 -13.81 -5.44 -5.54
CA ALA A 20 -12.57 -5.88 -4.91
C ALA A 20 -12.32 -5.30 -3.51
N GLY A 21 -13.07 -4.25 -3.13
CA GLY A 21 -12.96 -3.60 -1.83
C GLY A 21 -12.04 -2.36 -1.82
N PRO A 22 -11.73 -1.83 -0.63
CA PRO A 22 -12.17 -2.31 0.68
C PRO A 22 -13.68 -2.11 0.87
N SER A 23 -14.34 -3.02 1.61
CA SER A 23 -15.77 -2.92 1.94
C SER A 23 -16.04 -2.29 3.31
N SER A 24 -15.01 -2.13 4.14
CA SER A 24 -15.13 -1.59 5.49
C SER A 24 -13.84 -0.93 5.98
N MET A 25 -13.95 -0.21 7.10
CA MET A 25 -12.82 0.35 7.84
C MET A 25 -12.85 -0.19 9.27
N LYS A 26 -11.72 -0.69 9.78
CA LYS A 26 -11.57 -1.08 11.19
C LYS A 26 -10.55 -0.17 11.85
N ARG A 27 -11.00 0.69 12.77
CA ARG A 27 -10.16 1.72 13.43
C ARG A 27 -9.37 2.56 12.40
N ALA A 28 -10.09 3.04 11.37
CA ALA A 28 -9.53 3.79 10.24
C ALA A 28 -8.56 3.04 9.32
N VAL A 29 -8.37 1.73 9.50
CA VAL A 29 -7.59 0.88 8.59
C VAL A 29 -8.52 0.17 7.59
N PRO A 30 -8.27 0.26 6.27
CA PRO A 30 -9.07 -0.42 5.24
C PRO A 30 -9.06 -1.94 5.38
N ARG A 31 -10.26 -2.54 5.30
CA ARG A 31 -10.48 -3.99 5.47
C ARG A 31 -11.60 -4.53 4.58
N GLY A 32 -11.67 -5.85 4.50
CA GLY A 32 -12.74 -6.57 3.81
C GLY A 32 -12.54 -6.52 2.29
N TYR A 33 -11.32 -6.79 1.84
CA TYR A 33 -11.04 -7.01 0.43
C TYR A 33 -11.60 -8.36 0.00
N ALA A 34 -12.02 -8.47 -1.27
CA ALA A 34 -12.55 -9.72 -1.79
C ALA A 34 -11.47 -10.81 -1.78
N HIS A 35 -11.84 -12.06 -1.49
CA HIS A 35 -10.92 -13.20 -1.58
C HIS A 35 -10.71 -13.60 -3.06
N SER A 36 -10.02 -12.74 -3.80
CA SER A 36 -9.72 -12.85 -5.22
C SER A 36 -8.41 -12.13 -5.56
N PRO A 37 -7.81 -12.39 -6.73
CA PRO A 37 -6.64 -11.66 -7.19
C PRO A 37 -6.86 -10.15 -7.28
N GLN A 38 -8.05 -9.72 -7.70
CA GLN A 38 -8.42 -8.30 -7.74
C GLN A 38 -8.48 -7.68 -6.35
N GLY A 39 -9.01 -8.42 -5.35
CA GLY A 39 -8.97 -8.00 -3.96
C GLY A 39 -7.55 -7.89 -3.41
N ALA A 40 -6.65 -8.81 -3.79
CA ALA A 40 -5.24 -8.75 -3.43
C ALA A 40 -4.54 -7.52 -4.02
N ILE A 41 -4.80 -7.19 -5.29
CA ILE A 41 -4.28 -5.99 -5.95
C ILE A 41 -4.78 -4.72 -5.25
N MET A 42 -6.08 -4.61 -4.98
CA MET A 42 -6.64 -3.44 -4.28
C MET A 42 -6.07 -3.29 -2.86
N ALA A 43 -5.89 -4.41 -2.15
CA ALA A 43 -5.23 -4.41 -0.86
C ALA A 43 -3.77 -3.94 -0.98
N ALA A 44 -3.03 -4.43 -1.98
CA ALA A 44 -1.65 -4.00 -2.21
C ALA A 44 -1.56 -2.48 -2.45
N ILE A 45 -2.40 -1.94 -3.34
CA ILE A 45 -2.46 -0.50 -3.65
C ILE A 45 -2.66 0.29 -2.36
N ASN A 46 -3.71 -0.02 -1.59
CA ASN A 46 -4.02 0.73 -0.38
C ASN A 46 -3.01 0.53 0.75
N GLN A 47 -2.31 -0.60 0.81
CA GLN A 47 -1.26 -0.82 1.81
C GLN A 47 0.00 -0.01 1.49
N MET A 48 0.27 0.31 0.23
CA MET A 48 1.38 1.19 -0.16
C MET A 48 1.03 2.67 -0.26
N THR A 49 -0.24 3.04 -0.40
CA THR A 49 -0.66 4.44 -0.53
C THR A 49 -1.35 4.97 0.72
N TYR A 50 -2.51 4.42 1.08
CA TYR A 50 -3.27 4.87 2.24
C TYR A 50 -2.59 4.45 3.56
N ALA A 51 -2.11 3.20 3.61
CA ALA A 51 -1.61 2.56 4.80
C ALA A 51 -0.10 2.32 4.78
N MET A 52 0.67 3.20 4.14
CA MET A 52 2.12 3.20 4.30
C MET A 52 2.46 3.37 5.78
N TYR A 53 3.48 2.66 6.25
CA TYR A 53 3.90 2.70 7.64
C TYR A 53 4.56 4.04 8.00
N ALA A 54 4.73 4.28 9.31
CA ALA A 54 5.47 5.41 9.86
C ALA A 54 4.97 6.81 9.42
N GLN A 55 3.65 6.95 9.22
CA GLN A 55 3.01 8.22 8.84
C GLN A 55 2.82 9.21 10.01
N GLY A 56 3.04 8.74 11.24
CA GLY A 56 3.17 9.57 12.43
C GLY A 56 1.89 10.17 12.99
N ASP A 57 0.73 10.11 12.34
CA ASP A 57 -0.56 10.55 12.89
C ASP A 57 -1.35 9.38 13.54
N GLU A 58 -2.51 9.68 14.16
CA GLU A 58 -3.32 8.67 14.87
C GLU A 58 -3.73 7.47 13.98
N VAL A 59 -3.98 7.72 12.69
CA VAL A 59 -4.33 6.67 11.74
C VAL A 59 -3.09 5.84 11.38
N GLY A 60 -1.94 6.48 11.17
CA GLY A 60 -0.65 5.83 10.95
C GLY A 60 -0.25 4.94 12.11
N GLU A 61 -0.48 5.40 13.35
CA GLU A 61 -0.26 4.60 14.56
C GLU A 61 -1.05 3.30 14.58
N GLU A 62 -2.34 3.34 14.20
CA GLU A 62 -3.15 2.13 14.11
C GLU A 62 -2.82 1.24 12.92
N ILE A 63 -2.39 1.83 11.80
CA ILE A 63 -1.82 1.11 10.67
C ILE A 63 -0.58 0.33 11.13
N ASP A 64 0.39 0.98 11.77
CA ASP A 64 1.63 0.35 12.22
C ASP A 64 1.36 -0.78 13.21
N LYS A 65 0.49 -0.54 14.22
CA LYS A 65 0.13 -1.54 15.23
C LYS A 65 -0.60 -2.75 14.65
N THR A 66 -1.42 -2.56 13.62
CA THR A 66 -2.29 -3.64 13.13
C THR A 66 -1.74 -4.34 11.90
N LEU A 67 -1.09 -3.61 11.00
CA LEU A 67 -0.63 -4.07 9.69
C LEU A 67 0.87 -4.38 9.69
N TRP A 68 1.68 -3.53 10.33
CA TRP A 68 3.15 -3.54 10.19
C TRP A 68 3.91 -3.89 11.46
N ALA A 69 3.22 -4.35 12.50
CA ALA A 69 3.81 -4.61 13.82
C ALA A 69 4.99 -5.60 13.79
N ASN A 70 5.03 -6.50 12.79
CA ASN A 70 6.07 -7.51 12.65
C ASN A 70 6.98 -7.26 11.43
N VAL A 71 6.95 -6.07 10.84
CA VAL A 71 7.81 -5.69 9.72
C VAL A 71 8.99 -4.88 10.26
N PRO A 72 10.23 -5.41 10.26
CA PRO A 72 11.39 -4.73 10.86
C PRO A 72 11.63 -3.34 10.30
N MET A 73 11.57 -3.18 8.97
CA MET A 73 11.73 -1.89 8.30
C MET A 73 10.72 -0.84 8.77
N ALA A 74 9.49 -1.25 9.09
CA ALA A 74 8.50 -0.32 9.63
C ALA A 74 8.89 0.16 11.04
N GLN A 75 9.53 -0.70 11.85
CA GLN A 75 10.01 -0.31 13.19
C GLN A 75 11.24 0.59 13.11
N GLU A 76 12.15 0.30 12.18
CA GLU A 76 13.34 1.12 11.90
C GLU A 76 12.95 2.53 11.43
N ASP A 77 12.02 2.65 10.49
CA ASP A 77 11.55 3.96 10.01
C ASP A 77 10.83 4.74 11.11
N ARG A 78 10.06 4.07 11.97
CA ARG A 78 9.45 4.71 13.15
C ARG A 78 10.49 5.25 14.12
N GLU A 79 11.56 4.50 14.37
CA GLU A 79 12.66 4.94 15.23
C GLU A 79 13.40 6.11 14.62
N PHE A 80 13.75 6.01 13.33
CA PHE A 80 14.44 7.08 12.59
C PHE A 80 13.65 8.39 12.59
N LEU A 81 12.33 8.31 12.45
CA LEU A 81 11.44 9.47 12.45
C LEU A 81 11.05 9.97 13.85
N GLY A 82 11.56 9.34 14.93
CA GLY A 82 11.23 9.72 16.31
C GLY A 82 9.78 9.44 16.72
N LEU A 83 9.06 8.58 15.99
CA LEU A 83 7.64 8.30 16.23
C LEU A 83 7.39 7.45 17.49
N ASN A 84 8.45 6.93 18.10
CA ASN A 84 8.37 6.20 19.36
C ASN A 84 8.45 7.13 20.59
N GLU A 85 8.72 8.43 20.38
CA GLU A 85 8.76 9.41 21.46
C GLU A 85 7.36 9.83 21.92
N ARG A 86 7.24 10.19 23.21
CA ARG A 86 5.97 10.62 23.78
C ARG A 86 5.52 11.95 23.15
N GLY A 87 4.34 11.94 22.53
CA GLY A 87 3.74 13.13 21.91
C GLY A 87 4.14 13.36 20.46
N ALA A 88 4.93 12.45 19.84
CA ALA A 88 5.32 12.56 18.43
C ALA A 88 4.10 12.65 17.48
N VAL A 89 2.99 12.03 17.87
CA VAL A 89 1.75 11.93 17.08
C VAL A 89 0.91 13.21 17.10
N ASP A 90 1.09 14.07 18.12
CA ASP A 90 0.19 15.18 18.41
C ASP A 90 0.30 16.31 17.37
N THR A 91 1.41 16.40 16.65
CA THR A 91 1.69 17.45 15.65
C THR A 91 1.93 16.92 14.25
N ALA A 92 2.06 15.61 14.09
CA ALA A 92 2.35 14.98 12.82
C ALA A 92 1.18 15.10 11.82
N ARG A 93 1.54 15.04 10.55
CA ARG A 93 0.60 14.99 9.42
C ARG A 93 1.01 13.84 8.53
N ALA A 94 0.03 13.03 8.14
CA ALA A 94 0.26 12.00 7.15
C ALA A 94 0.76 12.63 5.85
N GLN A 95 1.77 12.01 5.27
CA GLN A 95 2.19 12.30 3.91
C GLN A 95 1.12 11.76 2.96
N THR A 96 0.75 12.58 1.99
CA THR A 96 -0.17 12.14 0.94
C THR A 96 0.64 11.44 -0.15
N LEU A 97 0.34 10.18 -0.40
CA LEU A 97 0.96 9.40 -1.47
C LEU A 97 0.04 9.35 -2.70
N PRO A 98 0.59 9.44 -3.92
CA PRO A 98 -0.20 9.32 -5.12
C PRO A 98 -0.84 7.92 -5.23
N GLY A 99 -1.90 7.81 -6.02
CA GLY A 99 -2.41 6.51 -6.44
C GLY A 99 -1.36 5.73 -7.23
N ALA A 100 -1.46 4.41 -7.23
CA ALA A 100 -0.60 3.57 -8.06
C ALA A 100 -0.92 3.85 -9.53
N SER A 101 0.11 4.00 -10.36
CA SER A 101 -0.04 4.24 -11.80
C SER A 101 -0.37 2.95 -12.56
N GLY A 102 0.13 1.82 -12.05
CA GLY A 102 -0.09 0.52 -12.64
C GLY A 102 0.23 -0.62 -11.70
N TYR A 103 -0.16 -1.82 -12.09
CA TYR A 103 0.18 -3.05 -11.38
C TYR A 103 0.52 -4.18 -12.35
N ARG A 104 1.29 -5.15 -11.87
CA ARG A 104 1.59 -6.40 -12.56
C ARG A 104 1.44 -7.57 -11.59
N VAL A 105 0.75 -8.62 -12.00
CA VAL A 105 0.69 -9.86 -11.21
C VAL A 105 1.86 -10.74 -11.60
N VAL A 106 2.78 -10.97 -10.67
CA VAL A 106 3.96 -11.82 -10.86
C VAL A 106 3.62 -13.28 -10.67
N SER A 107 2.78 -13.59 -9.67
CA SER A 107 2.25 -14.94 -9.46
C SER A 107 0.88 -14.87 -8.81
N CYS A 108 0.05 -15.88 -9.08
CA CYS A 108 -1.33 -15.93 -8.62
C CYS A 108 -1.68 -17.34 -8.17
N ALA A 109 -1.91 -17.50 -6.88
CA ALA A 109 -2.51 -18.66 -6.25
C ALA A 109 -3.72 -18.23 -5.42
N LYS A 110 -4.50 -19.20 -4.93
CA LYS A 110 -5.75 -18.93 -4.21
C LYS A 110 -5.55 -18.00 -3.01
N ASP A 111 -4.58 -18.33 -2.15
CA ASP A 111 -4.33 -17.62 -0.88
C ASP A 111 -3.02 -16.81 -0.89
N LEU A 112 -2.38 -16.67 -2.05
CA LEU A 112 -1.14 -15.90 -2.25
C LEU A 112 -1.12 -15.28 -3.64
N VAL A 113 -0.96 -13.96 -3.71
CA VAL A 113 -0.78 -13.23 -4.98
C VAL A 113 0.41 -12.32 -4.83
N VAL A 114 1.41 -12.43 -5.71
CA VAL A 114 2.54 -11.50 -5.73
C VAL A 114 2.25 -10.41 -6.74
N VAL A 115 2.13 -9.17 -6.24
CA VAL A 115 1.80 -8.00 -7.04
C VAL A 115 3.00 -7.08 -7.09
N GLU A 116 3.33 -6.56 -8.27
CA GLU A 116 4.19 -5.38 -8.41
C GLU A 116 3.33 -4.16 -8.66
N LEU A 117 3.57 -3.09 -7.90
CA LEU A 117 2.93 -1.80 -8.07
C LEU A 117 3.94 -0.83 -8.65
N ALA A 118 3.51 -0.04 -9.64
CA ALA A 118 4.29 1.01 -10.23
C ALA A 118 3.75 2.38 -9.79
N PHE A 119 4.65 3.27 -9.38
CA PHE A 119 4.34 4.66 -9.05
C PHE A 119 5.16 5.57 -9.97
N SER A 120 4.47 6.24 -10.88
CA SER A 120 5.07 7.30 -11.68
C SER A 120 4.81 8.63 -10.97
N TYR A 121 5.86 9.24 -10.44
CA TYR A 121 5.78 10.59 -9.90
C TYR A 121 6.56 11.53 -10.82
N ASP A 122 5.85 12.40 -11.56
CA ASP A 122 6.49 13.48 -12.32
C ASP A 122 6.18 14.83 -11.66
N PRO A 123 7.00 15.28 -10.70
CA PRO A 123 6.83 16.60 -10.08
C PRO A 123 7.38 17.75 -10.93
N SER A 124 8.09 17.48 -12.04
CA SER A 124 8.96 18.49 -12.69
C SER A 124 8.86 18.58 -14.21
N GLY A 125 8.08 17.72 -14.86
CA GLY A 125 8.02 17.59 -16.32
C GLY A 125 9.21 16.83 -16.92
N MET A 126 10.05 16.19 -16.08
CA MET A 126 11.18 15.36 -16.52
C MET A 126 10.84 13.90 -16.27
N ALA A 127 11.29 13.00 -17.16
CA ALA A 127 11.15 11.56 -16.97
C ALA A 127 11.82 11.13 -15.66
N ALA A 128 11.03 10.97 -14.60
CA ALA A 128 11.45 10.38 -13.35
C ALA A 128 11.39 8.84 -13.49
N PRO A 129 12.31 8.10 -12.86
CA PRO A 129 12.22 6.65 -12.81
C PRO A 129 10.91 6.24 -12.14
N ILE A 130 10.24 5.24 -12.70
CA ILE A 130 9.02 4.67 -12.12
C ILE A 130 9.44 3.73 -10.99
N ASP A 131 9.01 4.04 -9.77
CA ASP A 131 9.27 3.19 -8.61
C ASP A 131 8.40 1.95 -8.67
N VAL A 132 9.01 0.79 -8.40
CA VAL A 132 8.32 -0.50 -8.43
C VAL A 132 8.46 -1.22 -7.09
N PHE A 133 7.31 -1.54 -6.49
CA PHE A 133 7.22 -2.28 -5.23
C PHE A 133 6.61 -3.66 -5.45
N ARG A 134 7.31 -4.72 -5.07
CA ARG A 134 6.83 -6.10 -5.08
C ARG A 134 6.28 -6.49 -3.72
N LEU A 135 5.04 -6.93 -3.70
CA LEU A 135 4.26 -7.23 -2.52
C LEU A 135 3.67 -8.64 -2.62
N PRO A 136 4.21 -9.61 -1.88
CA PRO A 136 3.51 -10.86 -1.63
C PRO A 136 2.28 -10.58 -0.77
N MET A 137 1.09 -10.76 -1.34
CA MET A 137 -0.19 -10.59 -0.65
C MET A 137 -0.71 -11.95 -0.22
N VAL A 138 -0.79 -12.18 1.09
CA VAL A 138 -1.25 -13.43 1.70
C VAL A 138 -2.66 -13.28 2.22
N TRP A 139 -3.54 -14.21 1.86
CA TRP A 139 -4.88 -14.29 2.44
C TRP A 139 -4.80 -14.91 3.83
N ARG A 140 -5.11 -14.14 4.86
CA ARG A 140 -5.15 -14.63 6.24
C ARG A 140 -6.15 -13.85 7.07
N LYS A 141 -6.76 -14.53 8.04
CA LYS A 141 -7.75 -13.93 8.96
C LYS A 141 -8.89 -13.20 8.22
N GLY A 142 -9.29 -13.70 7.05
CA GLY A 142 -10.38 -13.17 6.24
C GLY A 142 -10.04 -11.89 5.47
N ASP A 143 -8.77 -11.60 5.23
CA ASP A 143 -8.34 -10.43 4.45
C ASP A 143 -6.99 -10.65 3.75
N TRP A 144 -6.59 -9.71 2.88
CA TRP A 144 -5.28 -9.70 2.23
C TRP A 144 -4.26 -8.86 3.01
N TRP A 145 -3.07 -9.42 3.22
CA TRP A 145 -1.99 -8.79 3.99
C TRP A 145 -0.69 -8.85 3.19
N ALA A 146 0.01 -7.73 3.06
CA ALA A 146 1.37 -7.75 2.56
C ALA A 146 2.27 -8.53 3.54
N ASP A 147 3.06 -9.45 3.00
CA ASP A 147 4.09 -10.17 3.73
C ASP A 147 5.46 -9.59 3.37
N LEU A 148 5.92 -8.68 4.23
CA LEU A 148 7.21 -8.00 4.15
C LEU A 148 8.16 -8.45 5.27
N ALA A 149 8.03 -9.70 5.74
CA ALA A 149 8.94 -10.24 6.74
C ALA A 149 10.17 -10.89 6.07
N GLY A 150 11.33 -10.80 6.74
CA GLY A 150 12.57 -11.47 6.32
C GLY A 150 13.00 -11.11 4.89
N ALA A 151 13.31 -12.12 4.07
CA ALA A 151 13.78 -11.91 2.69
C ALA A 151 12.75 -11.18 1.78
N ASN A 152 11.47 -11.15 2.15
CA ASN A 152 10.46 -10.45 1.36
C ASN A 152 10.62 -8.92 1.46
N SER A 153 11.05 -8.36 2.61
CA SER A 153 11.33 -6.92 2.69
C SER A 153 12.55 -6.53 1.86
N GLU A 154 13.58 -7.38 1.83
CA GLU A 154 14.83 -7.13 1.07
C GLU A 154 14.59 -7.04 -0.45
N THR A 155 13.52 -7.68 -0.93
CA THR A 155 13.18 -7.74 -2.35
C THR A 155 11.94 -6.93 -2.71
N ALA A 156 11.38 -6.20 -1.74
CA ALA A 156 10.17 -5.40 -1.90
C ALA A 156 10.41 -4.23 -2.84
N VAL A 157 11.51 -3.50 -2.67
CA VAL A 157 11.92 -2.46 -3.63
C VAL A 157 12.58 -3.13 -4.83
N ARG A 158 12.07 -2.86 -6.02
CA ARG A 158 12.62 -3.35 -7.28
C ARG A 158 13.43 -2.22 -7.94
N PRO A 159 14.38 -2.55 -8.83
CA PRO A 159 14.96 -1.55 -9.71
C PRO A 159 13.84 -0.79 -10.44
N GLY A 160 13.95 0.54 -10.47
CA GLY A 160 13.01 1.38 -11.20
C GLY A 160 12.99 1.04 -12.68
N VAL A 161 11.90 1.40 -13.35
CA VAL A 161 11.71 1.17 -14.79
C VAL A 161 11.50 2.49 -15.53
N ASP A 162 11.85 2.52 -16.81
CA ASP A 162 11.73 3.72 -17.67
C ASP A 162 10.35 3.86 -18.32
N SER A 163 9.54 2.79 -18.34
CA SER A 163 8.17 2.78 -18.87
C SER A 163 7.26 1.85 -18.08
N LEU A 164 5.94 2.05 -18.22
CA LEU A 164 4.90 1.16 -17.66
C LEU A 164 4.61 -0.05 -18.57
N ASP A 165 5.49 -0.38 -19.51
CA ASP A 165 5.26 -1.51 -20.41
C ASP A 165 5.18 -2.83 -19.62
N GLY A 166 4.12 -3.60 -19.89
CA GLY A 166 3.84 -4.84 -19.16
C GLY A 166 3.15 -4.63 -17.80
N PHE A 167 2.83 -3.39 -17.42
CA PHE A 167 1.90 -3.10 -16.33
C PHE A 167 0.48 -2.91 -16.87
N THR A 168 -0.50 -3.36 -16.10
CA THR A 168 -1.89 -2.93 -16.25
C THR A 168 -2.04 -1.58 -15.59
N LEU A 169 -2.49 -0.57 -16.34
CA LEU A 169 -2.72 0.77 -15.81
C LEU A 169 -3.90 0.79 -14.84
N VAL A 170 -3.79 1.57 -13.77
CA VAL A 170 -4.91 1.83 -12.87
C VAL A 170 -5.61 3.11 -13.31
N GLU A 171 -6.87 2.97 -13.70
CA GLU A 171 -7.71 4.12 -14.02
C GLU A 171 -8.60 4.44 -12.82
N TYR A 172 -8.49 5.68 -12.34
CA TYR A 172 -9.35 6.22 -11.29
C TYR A 172 -10.46 7.05 -11.94
N GLN A 173 -11.71 6.75 -11.58
CA GLN A 173 -12.90 7.50 -12.02
C GLN A 173 -13.28 8.58 -10.99
#